data_AF-A0A183KQL8-F1
#
_entry.id   AF-A0A183KQL8-F1
#
_cell.length_a   1.000
_cell.length_b   1.000
_cell.length_c   1.000
_cell.angle_alpha   90.00
_cell.angle_beta   90.00
_cell.angle_gamma   90.00
#
_symmetry.space_group_name_H-M   'P 1'
#
loop_
_entity.id
_entity.type
_entity.pdbx_description
1 polymer ?
#
loop_
_entity_poly.entity_id
_entity_poly.type
_entity_poly.pdbx_seq_one_letter_code
_entity_poly.pdbx_strand_id
1 'polypeptide(L)'
;MSFQKSWRLPRSIKYFRSPLAVDDSRVSKTILKQLNFKPVIKISFRFNPLLQKTESIRHLCSILSEPRWRASNTNMLVKINVLSDSNPPEVEISYDNGHILILKTENLSLRETVEIIIAHTGIIMAE
;
A
#
# COMPACT_ATOMS: atom_id res chain seq x y z
N MET A 1 -23.94 -50.33 13.93
CA MET A 1 -24.38 -49.00 13.46
C MET A 1 -23.51 -48.60 12.28
N SER A 2 -24.08 -48.49 11.08
CA SER A 2 -23.35 -48.13 9.87
C SER A 2 -23.19 -46.60 9.80
N PHE A 3 -21.95 -46.12 9.69
CA PHE A 3 -21.68 -44.70 9.47
C PHE A 3 -21.90 -44.36 8.00
N GLN A 4 -22.89 -43.52 7.72
CA GLN A 4 -23.14 -43.00 6.38
C GLN A 4 -22.35 -41.70 6.19
N LYS A 5 -21.41 -41.66 5.24
CA LYS A 5 -20.68 -40.42 4.89
C LYS A 5 -21.64 -39.46 4.18
N SER A 6 -22.01 -38.37 4.84
CA SER A 6 -22.84 -37.33 4.25
C SER A 6 -22.01 -36.43 3.32
N TRP A 7 -22.00 -36.76 2.03
CA TRP A 7 -21.42 -35.92 0.97
C TRP A 7 -22.26 -34.67 0.62
N ARG A 8 -23.09 -34.22 1.56
CA ARG A 8 -24.00 -33.08 1.39
C ARG A 8 -24.06 -32.23 2.66
N LEU A 9 -22.91 -31.73 3.10
CA LEU A 9 -22.90 -30.53 3.92
C LEU A 9 -23.01 -29.32 2.96
N PRO A 10 -23.95 -28.39 3.16
CA PRO A 10 -23.99 -27.16 2.37
C PRO A 10 -22.66 -26.40 2.54
N ARG A 11 -22.14 -25.87 1.44
CA ARG A 11 -20.92 -25.04 1.42
C ARG A 11 -21.21 -23.69 2.09
N SER A 12 -21.27 -23.66 3.41
CA SER A 12 -20.92 -22.53 4.28
C SER A 12 -21.57 -22.72 5.66
N ILE A 13 -20.88 -23.44 6.53
CA ILE A 13 -21.04 -23.23 7.96
C ILE A 13 -20.44 -21.85 8.23
N LYS A 14 -21.25 -20.90 8.72
CA LYS A 14 -20.92 -19.48 8.91
C LYS A 14 -19.65 -19.24 9.75
N TYR A 15 -19.21 -20.24 10.50
CA TYR A 15 -18.04 -20.22 11.38
C TYR A 15 -16.79 -20.93 10.80
N PHE A 16 -16.92 -21.60 9.65
CA PHE A 16 -15.80 -22.00 8.80
C PHE A 16 -15.55 -20.89 7.76
N ARG A 17 -15.23 -19.68 8.22
CA ARG A 17 -14.53 -18.77 7.32
C ARG A 17 -13.12 -19.36 7.15
N SER A 18 -12.77 -19.75 5.92
CA SER A 18 -11.39 -20.08 5.58
C SER A 18 -10.49 -18.89 5.94
N PRO A 19 -9.21 -19.11 6.25
CA PRO A 19 -8.25 -18.07 6.60
C PRO A 19 -7.91 -17.22 5.35
N LEU A 20 -8.92 -16.56 4.79
CA LEU A 20 -8.77 -15.32 4.04
C LEU A 20 -8.46 -14.19 5.06
N ALA A 21 -7.45 -14.41 5.92
CA ALA A 21 -6.63 -13.30 6.32
C ALA A 21 -6.14 -12.73 4.99
N VAL A 22 -6.62 -11.54 4.63
CA VAL A 22 -6.11 -10.90 3.43
C VAL A 22 -4.62 -10.75 3.68
N ASP A 23 -3.78 -11.35 2.83
CA ASP A 23 -2.33 -11.20 2.94
C ASP A 23 -2.00 -9.71 2.80
N ASP A 24 -1.86 -8.99 3.90
CA ASP A 24 -1.57 -7.54 3.89
C ASP A 24 -0.17 -7.23 3.36
N SER A 25 0.64 -8.27 3.17
CA SER A 25 1.92 -8.23 2.44
C SER A 25 1.73 -8.07 0.93
N ARG A 26 0.58 -8.42 0.37
CA ARG A 26 0.29 -8.37 -1.07
C ARG A 26 -0.88 -7.46 -1.36
N VAL A 27 -0.65 -6.42 -2.15
CA VAL A 27 -1.73 -5.55 -2.62
C VAL A 27 -2.32 -6.08 -3.92
N SER A 28 -3.65 -6.17 -3.95
CA SER A 28 -4.38 -6.63 -5.13
C SER A 28 -4.25 -5.61 -6.27
N LYS A 29 -4.15 -6.11 -7.51
CA LYS A 29 -4.08 -5.26 -8.72
C LYS A 29 -5.29 -4.33 -8.84
N THR A 30 -6.43 -4.68 -8.26
CA THR A 30 -7.65 -3.85 -8.26
C THR A 30 -7.47 -2.60 -7.41
N ILE A 31 -6.84 -2.70 -6.24
CA ILE A 31 -6.55 -1.55 -5.37
C ILE A 31 -5.50 -0.65 -6.03
N LEU A 32 -4.42 -1.23 -6.56
CA LEU A 32 -3.37 -0.44 -7.23
C LEU A 32 -3.87 0.35 -8.45
N LYS A 33 -4.91 -0.14 -9.14
CA LYS A 33 -5.53 0.59 -10.26
C LYS A 33 -6.29 1.85 -9.83
N GLN A 34 -6.65 1.97 -8.55
CA GLN A 34 -7.34 3.15 -8.01
C GLN A 34 -6.36 4.29 -7.68
N LEU A 35 -5.05 4.02 -7.66
CA LEU A 35 -4.02 5.04 -7.44
C LEU A 35 -4.01 6.03 -8.60
N ASN A 36 -4.21 7.31 -8.26
CA ASN A 36 -4.14 8.41 -9.21
C ASN A 36 -3.10 9.43 -8.74
N PHE A 37 -2.03 9.61 -9.52
CA PHE A 37 -0.92 10.51 -9.19
C PHE A 37 -0.98 11.85 -9.92
N LYS A 38 -2.09 12.16 -10.60
CA LYS A 38 -2.29 13.47 -11.27
C LYS A 38 -2.00 14.69 -10.38
N PRO A 39 -2.51 14.78 -9.14
CA PRO A 39 -2.26 15.94 -8.28
C PRO A 39 -0.91 15.89 -7.53
N VAL A 40 -0.10 14.84 -7.75
CA VAL A 40 1.14 14.63 -7.00
C VAL A 40 2.34 15.20 -7.76
N ILE A 41 3.06 16.14 -7.16
CA ILE A 41 4.30 16.69 -7.71
C ILE A 41 5.47 15.76 -7.43
N LYS A 42 5.59 15.31 -6.17
CA LYS A 42 6.77 14.61 -5.70
C LYS A 42 6.42 13.60 -4.61
N ILE A 43 7.06 12.44 -4.67
CA ILE A 43 7.06 11.45 -3.59
C ILE A 43 8.50 11.23 -3.14
N SER A 44 8.76 11.37 -1.84
CA SER A 44 10.06 11.13 -1.24
C SER A 44 9.97 9.99 -0.23
N PHE A 45 10.80 8.96 -0.45
CA PHE A 45 10.95 7.82 0.43
C PHE A 45 12.19 8.01 1.28
N ARG A 46 12.08 7.86 2.59
CA ARG A 46 13.20 7.93 3.53
C ARG A 46 13.18 6.67 4.39
N PHE A 47 14.17 5.80 4.24
CA PHE A 47 14.28 4.62 5.08
C PHE A 47 15.71 4.12 5.20
N ASN A 48 15.96 3.36 6.27
CA ASN A 48 17.20 2.64 6.47
C ASN A 48 16.97 1.13 6.26
N PRO A 49 17.56 0.50 5.23
CA PRO A 49 17.29 -0.89 4.87
C PRO A 49 17.81 -1.90 5.90
N LEU A 50 18.70 -1.47 6.80
CA LEU A 50 19.28 -2.30 7.85
C LEU A 50 18.36 -2.43 9.07
N LEU A 51 17.38 -1.52 9.22
CA LEU A 51 16.41 -1.59 10.31
C LEU A 51 15.32 -2.63 10.00
N GLN A 52 14.75 -3.17 11.06
CA GLN A 52 13.55 -4.01 10.96
C GLN A 52 12.35 -3.15 10.55
N LYS A 53 11.31 -3.79 10.00
CA LYS A 53 10.03 -3.15 9.61
C LYS A 53 10.10 -2.13 8.45
N THR A 54 11.14 -2.15 7.61
CA THR A 54 11.16 -1.36 6.37
C THR A 54 10.64 -2.13 5.15
N GLU A 55 9.93 -3.24 5.38
CA GLU A 55 9.44 -4.08 4.29
C GLU A 55 8.35 -3.38 3.48
N SER A 56 7.34 -2.80 4.14
CA SER A 56 6.22 -2.10 3.50
C SER A 56 6.68 -0.98 2.57
N ILE A 57 7.61 -0.14 3.03
CA ILE A 57 8.13 0.98 2.24
C ILE A 57 8.98 0.52 1.05
N ARG A 58 9.77 -0.55 1.20
CA ARG A 58 10.56 -1.13 0.10
C ARG A 58 9.67 -1.71 -0.98
N HIS A 59 8.63 -2.44 -0.60
CA HIS A 59 7.66 -2.97 -1.56
C HIS A 59 6.88 -1.86 -2.25
N LEU A 60 6.49 -0.80 -1.52
CA LEU A 60 5.85 0.38 -2.12
C LEU A 60 6.78 1.07 -3.12
N CYS A 61 8.07 1.23 -2.81
CA CYS A 61 9.08 1.73 -3.74
C CYS A 61 9.16 0.86 -5.00
N SER A 62 9.16 -0.47 -4.82
CA SER A 62 9.19 -1.42 -5.95
C SER A 62 7.96 -1.26 -6.85
N ILE A 63 6.76 -1.17 -6.27
CA ILE A 63 5.52 -0.95 -7.03
C ILE A 63 5.59 0.36 -7.82
N LEU A 64 6.03 1.44 -7.19
CA LEU A 64 6.12 2.75 -7.84
C LEU A 64 7.26 2.83 -8.86
N SER A 65 8.28 1.97 -8.77
CA SER A 65 9.33 1.89 -9.78
C SER A 65 8.76 1.41 -11.13
N GLU A 66 7.75 0.55 -11.11
CA GLU A 66 7.10 0.07 -12.33
C GLU A 66 6.35 1.23 -13.04
N PRO A 67 6.61 1.46 -14.34
CA PRO A 67 6.01 2.56 -15.08
C PRO A 67 4.49 2.41 -15.21
N ARG A 68 3.97 1.18 -15.13
CA ARG A 68 2.53 0.87 -15.21
C ARG A 68 1.71 1.66 -14.20
N TRP A 69 2.20 1.76 -12.97
CA TRP A 69 1.47 2.43 -11.88
C TRP A 69 1.72 3.94 -11.86
N ARG A 70 2.79 4.41 -12.52
CA ARG A 70 3.08 5.83 -12.75
C ARG A 70 2.46 6.41 -14.01
N ALA A 71 1.74 5.62 -14.81
CA ALA A 71 1.17 6.06 -16.08
C ALA A 71 0.18 7.23 -15.93
N SER A 72 -0.41 7.42 -14.74
CA SER A 72 -1.31 8.54 -14.45
C SER A 72 -0.59 9.90 -14.39
N ASN A 73 0.70 9.91 -14.02
CA ASN A 73 1.54 11.10 -14.01
C ASN A 73 3.02 10.71 -14.22
N THR A 74 3.49 10.86 -15.46
CA THR A 74 4.88 10.57 -15.84
C THR A 74 5.89 11.61 -15.35
N ASN A 75 5.42 12.82 -15.03
CA ASN A 75 6.26 13.94 -14.63
C ASN A 75 6.51 13.97 -13.12
N MET A 76 5.78 13.15 -12.34
CA MET A 76 5.95 13.04 -10.90
C MET A 76 7.37 12.62 -10.53
N LEU A 77 7.98 13.38 -9.63
CA LEU A 77 9.33 13.10 -9.14
C LEU A 77 9.30 12.06 -8.02
N VAL A 78 9.92 10.91 -8.25
CA VAL A 78 10.13 9.89 -7.21
C VAL A 78 11.57 9.98 -6.71
N LYS A 79 11.74 10.34 -5.44
CA LYS A 79 13.05 10.42 -4.78
C LYS A 79 13.17 9.33 -3.71
N ILE A 80 14.19 8.49 -3.82
CA ILE A 80 14.48 7.45 -2.83
C ILE A 80 15.73 7.88 -2.06
N ASN A 81 15.56 8.16 -0.77
CA ASN A 81 16.64 8.51 0.14
C ASN A 81 16.89 7.33 1.08
N VAL A 82 17.98 6.62 0.83
CA VAL A 82 18.46 5.55 1.71
C VAL A 82 19.35 6.20 2.75
N LEU A 83 18.93 6.15 4.02
CA LEU A 83 19.65 6.73 5.15
C LEU A 83 20.28 5.63 6.01
N SER A 84 21.33 5.96 6.75
CA SER A 84 21.96 5.05 7.73
C SER A 84 21.51 5.33 9.17
N ASP A 85 20.63 6.32 9.36
CA ASP A 85 20.14 6.73 10.67
C ASP A 85 19.12 5.74 11.23
N SER A 86 18.90 5.77 12.56
CA SER A 86 17.90 4.97 13.25
C SER A 86 16.47 5.55 13.17
N ASN A 87 16.21 6.43 12.20
CA ASN A 87 14.92 7.10 12.04
C ASN A 87 13.86 6.14 11.47
N PRO A 88 12.58 6.31 11.86
CA PRO A 88 11.50 5.48 11.32
C PRO A 88 11.36 5.70 9.81
N PRO A 89 10.89 4.68 9.06
CA PRO A 89 10.70 4.81 7.63
C PRO A 89 9.51 5.73 7.31
N GLU A 90 9.75 6.74 6.46
CA GLU A 90 8.79 7.80 6.15
C GLU A 90 8.58 7.95 4.63
N VAL A 91 7.33 8.20 4.25
CA VAL A 91 6.93 8.56 2.89
C VAL A 91 6.33 9.95 2.93
N GLU A 92 6.90 10.86 2.15
CA GLU A 92 6.43 12.24 2.03
C GLU A 92 5.87 12.45 0.62
N ILE A 93 4.62 12.87 0.52
CA ILE A 93 3.93 13.13 -0.74
C ILE A 93 3.59 14.62 -0.80
N SER A 94 4.15 15.32 -1.78
CA SER A 94 3.87 16.73 -2.04
C SER A 94 2.89 16.86 -3.20
N TYR A 95 1.80 17.58 -2.97
CA TYR A 95 0.74 17.82 -3.94
C TYR A 95 0.90 19.19 -4.62
N ASP A 96 0.22 19.37 -5.74
CA ASP A 96 0.15 20.63 -6.50
C ASP A 96 -0.45 21.78 -5.72
N ASN A 97 -1.45 21.50 -4.89
CA ASN A 97 -2.10 22.47 -4.01
C ASN A 97 -1.21 22.96 -2.84
N GLY A 98 0.04 22.46 -2.74
CA GLY A 98 0.97 22.79 -1.65
C GLY A 98 0.76 21.97 -0.38
N HIS A 99 -0.25 21.10 -0.33
CA HIS A 99 -0.43 20.13 0.75
C HIS A 99 0.70 19.09 0.75
N ILE A 100 1.06 18.63 1.95
CA ILE A 100 2.08 17.60 2.15
C ILE A 100 1.51 16.52 3.06
N LEU A 101 1.53 15.27 2.59
CA LEU A 101 1.19 14.10 3.37
C LEU A 101 2.47 13.40 3.83
N ILE A 102 2.63 13.22 5.14
CA ILE A 102 3.75 12.48 5.73
C ILE A 102 3.20 11.19 6.35
N LEU A 103 3.65 10.05 5.85
CA LEU A 103 3.26 8.72 6.31
C LEU A 103 4.45 8.02 6.98
N LYS A 104 4.30 7.70 8.27
CA LYS A 104 5.26 6.87 9.00
C LYS A 104 4.88 5.41 8.81
N THR A 105 5.71 4.66 8.11
CA THR A 105 5.40 3.30 7.62
C THR A 105 5.86 2.18 8.55
N GLU A 106 6.36 2.49 9.75
CA GLU A 106 6.95 1.51 10.66
C GLU A 106 5.97 0.40 11.07
N ASN A 107 4.72 0.77 11.37
CA ASN A 107 3.68 -0.17 11.80
C ASN A 107 2.52 -0.25 10.80
N LEU A 108 2.73 0.23 9.57
CA LEU A 108 1.72 0.19 8.52
C LEU A 108 2.03 -0.96 7.56
N SER A 109 1.00 -1.74 7.24
CA SER A 109 1.08 -2.69 6.14
C SER A 109 1.16 -1.97 4.79
N LEU A 110 1.60 -2.70 3.77
CA LEU A 110 1.63 -2.20 2.39
C LEU A 110 0.23 -1.74 1.97
N ARG A 111 -0.77 -2.57 2.27
CA ARG A 111 -2.16 -2.32 1.93
C ARG A 111 -2.70 -1.04 2.55
N GLU A 112 -2.56 -0.88 3.86
CA GLU A 112 -3.00 0.33 4.56
C GLU A 112 -2.32 1.58 4.00
N THR A 113 -1.01 1.50 3.74
CA THR A 113 -0.27 2.63 3.16
C THR A 113 -0.86 3.04 1.81
N VAL A 114 -1.18 2.09 0.94
CA VAL A 114 -1.80 2.35 -0.36
C VAL A 114 -3.22 2.92 -0.21
N GLU A 115 -4.03 2.34 0.67
CA GLU A 115 -5.41 2.80 0.92
C GLU A 115 -5.45 4.24 1.46
N ILE A 116 -4.52 4.59 2.37
CA ILE A 116 -4.39 5.97 2.88
C ILE A 116 -4.03 6.93 1.76
N ILE A 117 -3.08 6.56 0.88
CA ILE A 117 -2.70 7.40 -0.26
C ILE A 117 -3.91 7.63 -1.18
N ILE A 118 -4.67 6.58 -1.51
CA ILE A 118 -5.88 6.68 -2.34
C ILE A 118 -6.90 7.61 -1.68
N ALA A 119 -7.21 7.41 -0.40
CA ALA A 119 -8.19 8.23 0.32
C ALA A 119 -7.78 9.71 0.34
N HIS A 120 -6.51 10.00 0.66
CA HIS A 120 -6.01 11.37 0.73
C HIS A 120 -5.96 12.03 -0.65
N THR A 121 -5.55 11.30 -1.69
CA THR A 121 -5.62 11.81 -3.07
C THR A 121 -7.05 12.12 -3.50
N GLY A 122 -8.03 11.32 -3.07
CA GLY A 122 -9.45 11.57 -3.35
C GLY A 122 -9.97 12.84 -2.69
N ILE A 123 -9.53 13.15 -1.47
CA ILE A 123 -9.89 14.39 -0.76
C ILE A 123 -9.33 15.60 -1.50
N ILE A 124 -8.04 15.59 -1.84
CA ILE A 124 -7.38 16.72 -2.52
C ILE A 124 -7.97 16.99 -3.91
N MET A 125 -8.45 15.95 -4.61
CA MET A 125 -9.10 16.13 -5.91
C MET A 125 -10.54 16.66 -5.82
N ALA A 126 -11.17 16.58 -4.65
CA ALA A 126 -12.53 17.07 -4.43
C ALA A 126 -12.56 18.54 -3.99
N GLU A 127 -11.42 19.06 -3.51
CA GLU A 127 -11.18 20.48 -3.21
C GLU A 127 -10.83 21.27 -4.49
#